data_AF-A0A7D9LV31-F1
#
_entry.id   AF-A0A7D9LV31-F1
#
_cell.length_a   1.000
_cell.length_b   1.000
_cell.length_c   1.000
_cell.angle_alpha   90.00
_cell.angle_beta   90.00
_cell.angle_gamma   90.00
#
_symmetry.space_group_name_H-M   'P 1'
#
loop_
_entity.id
_entity.type
_entity.pdbx_description
1 polymer ?
#
loop_
_entity_poly.entity_id
_entity_poly.type
_entity_poly.pdbx_seq_one_letter_code
_entity_poly.pdbx_strand_id
1 'polypeptide(L)'
;MSTLNRAFQHLFDRLTSDMAPHDQVRLILNSDQLDKSISLPFLQRDRLTPERFLAAVERVVQSNDQFTLDDSVSVNVVHVEMPQGGTGRKRDVVNLESFLRKKDCIVQIKNKDDLCCARAIVVAKAKLDNDPQYRSIVNHQRAMQTRLARKLHESACVPHGSCGIPEIKKFQAALSGYQLNVISKEHLNALIYSGPKAEKHLYLYHHDNHYDVITSMPAFLARKKYCHKCKKGYDKITDHPCGDLCKLCHTQNCPIVEWKFCKDCNRFFKSDECFNRHKDDAGPAKSLCRALIKCKKCKCVVTRASLRDHHCGKVRCSTCQKYVKPENHQCYLQPVKAKKTRSPEEGNDLLDDDVAVENDVEDTKNLMFFDFECTQDDGKHVPNLWVVQNESGDEKGQTRKTNGPNTKDEFC
;
A
#
# COMPACT_ATOMS: atom_id res chain seq x y z
N MET A 1 -14.70 4.36 32.75
CA MET A 1 -13.41 4.59 32.07
C MET A 1 -12.27 3.75 32.67
N SER A 2 -12.01 3.77 33.99
CA SER A 2 -10.85 3.06 34.58
C SER A 2 -10.89 1.53 34.48
N THR A 3 -12.06 0.90 34.62
CA THR A 3 -12.19 -0.57 34.56
C THR A 3 -12.03 -1.12 33.14
N LEU A 4 -12.52 -0.38 32.13
CA LEU A 4 -12.44 -0.77 30.71
C LEU A 4 -11.00 -0.62 30.18
N ASN A 5 -10.32 0.48 30.54
CA ASN A 5 -8.89 0.65 30.24
C ASN A 5 -8.05 -0.48 30.82
N ARG A 6 -8.32 -0.89 32.07
CA ARG A 6 -7.59 -1.99 32.71
C ARG A 6 -7.87 -3.33 32.04
N ALA A 7 -9.11 -3.58 31.60
CA ALA A 7 -9.46 -4.79 30.87
C ALA A 7 -8.74 -4.87 29.50
N PHE A 8 -8.72 -3.77 28.74
CA PHE A 8 -8.00 -3.71 27.46
C PHE A 8 -6.48 -3.71 27.64
N GLN A 9 -5.95 -3.14 28.72
CA GLN A 9 -4.53 -3.23 29.06
C GLN A 9 -4.14 -4.69 29.30
N HIS A 10 -4.88 -5.42 30.15
CA HIS A 10 -4.64 -6.85 30.36
C HIS A 10 -4.81 -7.68 29.09
N LEU A 11 -5.78 -7.35 28.25
CA LEU A 11 -5.98 -7.98 26.95
C LEU A 11 -4.75 -7.76 26.06
N PHE A 12 -4.24 -6.53 25.95
CA PHE A 12 -3.08 -6.21 25.11
C PHE A 12 -1.79 -6.82 25.66
N ASP A 13 -1.59 -6.80 26.97
CA ASP A 13 -0.43 -7.43 27.60
C ASP A 13 -0.43 -8.93 27.34
N ARG A 14 -1.60 -9.59 27.37
CA ARG A 14 -1.73 -11.02 27.07
C ARG A 14 -1.63 -11.34 25.58
N LEU A 15 -2.17 -10.47 24.72
CA LEU A 15 -2.13 -10.66 23.25
C LEU A 15 -0.76 -10.31 22.66
N THR A 16 0.05 -9.51 23.34
CA THR A 16 1.36 -9.04 22.85
C THR A 16 2.53 -9.49 23.73
N SER A 17 2.32 -10.44 24.66
CA SER A 17 3.37 -10.94 25.57
C SER A 17 4.56 -11.54 24.82
N ASP A 18 4.28 -12.16 23.68
CA ASP A 18 5.26 -12.92 22.90
C ASP A 18 5.83 -12.09 21.73
N MET A 19 5.50 -10.79 21.67
CA MET A 19 5.86 -9.90 20.56
C MET A 19 6.98 -8.96 20.98
N ALA A 20 7.95 -8.75 20.09
CA ALA A 20 9.03 -7.82 20.38
C ALA A 20 8.53 -6.36 20.33
N PRO A 21 9.11 -5.42 21.11
CA PRO A 21 8.67 -4.03 21.15
C PRO A 21 8.63 -3.32 19.78
N HIS A 22 9.50 -3.74 18.85
CA HIS A 22 9.63 -3.16 17.51
C HIS A 22 8.72 -3.81 16.46
N ASP A 23 8.02 -4.90 16.81
CA ASP A 23 7.10 -5.59 15.91
C ASP A 23 5.87 -4.73 15.60
N GLN A 24 5.29 -4.94 14.42
CA GLN A 24 4.07 -4.25 14.04
C GLN A 24 2.85 -5.09 14.40
N VAL A 25 1.92 -4.45 15.10
CA VAL A 25 0.67 -5.06 15.55
C VAL A 25 -0.49 -4.22 15.02
N ARG A 26 -1.52 -4.90 14.53
CA ARG A 26 -2.78 -4.29 14.14
C ARG A 26 -3.93 -5.00 14.85
N LEU A 27 -4.77 -4.23 15.51
CA LEU A 27 -6.00 -4.72 16.12
C LEU A 27 -7.19 -4.41 15.22
N ILE A 28 -8.04 -5.41 15.05
CA ILE A 28 -9.29 -5.32 14.31
C ILE A 28 -10.39 -5.88 15.21
N LEU A 29 -11.31 -5.02 15.61
CA LEU A 29 -12.52 -5.42 16.32
C LEU A 29 -13.63 -5.60 15.30
N ASN A 30 -14.23 -6.79 15.30
CA ASN A 30 -15.38 -7.14 14.49
C ASN A 30 -16.55 -7.45 15.43
N SER A 31 -17.75 -7.09 14.98
CA SER A 31 -19.00 -7.46 15.61
C SER A 31 -20.07 -7.41 14.53
N ASP A 32 -21.07 -8.28 14.65
CA ASP A 32 -22.22 -8.28 13.75
C ASP A 32 -23.10 -7.02 13.92
N GLN A 33 -22.89 -6.26 15.00
CA GLN A 33 -23.53 -4.97 15.28
C GLN A 33 -22.87 -3.80 14.53
N LEU A 34 -21.75 -4.02 13.84
CA LEU A 34 -20.99 -2.98 13.15
C LEU A 34 -20.97 -3.20 11.63
N ASP A 35 -21.45 -2.21 10.88
CA ASP A 35 -21.35 -2.19 9.40
C ASP A 35 -19.89 -2.25 8.89
N LYS A 36 -18.94 -1.82 9.73
CA LYS A 36 -17.51 -1.83 9.45
C LYS A 36 -16.73 -2.18 10.70
N SER A 37 -15.76 -3.09 10.54
CA SER A 37 -14.77 -3.43 11.56
C SER A 37 -14.02 -2.19 12.06
N ILE A 38 -13.80 -2.09 13.35
CA ILE A 38 -12.97 -1.05 13.96
C ILE A 38 -11.52 -1.50 13.85
N SER A 39 -10.77 -0.95 12.91
CA SER A 39 -9.36 -1.30 12.73
C SER A 39 -8.46 -0.14 13.10
N LEU A 40 -7.47 -0.41 13.96
CA LEU A 40 -6.32 0.46 14.07
C LEU A 40 -5.42 0.31 12.83
N PRO A 41 -4.62 1.34 12.48
CA PRO A 41 -3.48 1.14 11.59
C PRO A 41 -2.43 0.22 12.25
N PHE A 42 -1.49 -0.29 11.46
CA PHE A 42 -0.32 -0.96 12.03
C PHE A 42 0.43 0.01 12.95
N LEU A 43 0.68 -0.42 14.18
CA LEU A 43 1.42 0.31 15.19
C LEU A 43 2.54 -0.58 15.71
N GLN A 44 3.66 0.02 16.10
CA GLN A 44 4.64 -0.72 16.88
C GLN A 44 4.02 -1.18 18.20
N ARG A 45 4.44 -2.34 18.68
CA ARG A 45 3.92 -2.94 19.92
C ARG A 45 4.02 -1.98 21.10
N ASP A 46 5.09 -1.20 21.20
CA ASP A 46 5.30 -0.19 22.24
C ASP A 46 4.31 0.99 22.21
N ARG A 47 3.69 1.26 21.05
CA ARG A 47 2.73 2.35 20.83
C ARG A 47 1.28 1.90 20.87
N LEU A 48 1.03 0.61 21.11
CA LEU A 48 -0.31 0.05 21.23
C LEU A 48 -0.83 0.30 22.64
N THR A 49 -1.55 1.41 22.83
CA THR A 49 -2.15 1.75 24.14
C THR A 49 -3.67 1.60 24.13
N PRO A 50 -4.30 1.21 25.25
CA PRO A 50 -5.76 1.12 25.38
C PRO A 50 -6.47 2.41 25.02
N GLU A 51 -5.89 3.57 25.34
CA GLU A 51 -6.48 4.87 25.06
C GLU A 51 -6.62 5.10 23.55
N ARG A 52 -5.60 4.72 22.77
CA ARG A 52 -5.63 4.85 21.31
C ARG A 52 -6.66 3.92 20.68
N PHE A 53 -6.80 2.72 21.22
CA PHE A 53 -7.80 1.76 20.77
C PHE A 53 -9.22 2.24 21.09
N LEU A 54 -9.46 2.68 22.33
CA LEU A 54 -10.76 3.21 22.74
C LEU A 54 -11.13 4.49 21.99
N ALA A 55 -10.18 5.38 21.70
CA ALA A 55 -10.43 6.53 20.84
C ALA A 55 -10.82 6.14 19.40
N ALA A 56 -10.38 4.98 18.91
CA ALA A 56 -10.84 4.45 17.63
C ALA A 56 -12.24 3.84 17.74
N VAL A 57 -12.54 3.16 18.85
CA VAL A 57 -13.88 2.63 19.14
C VAL A 57 -14.90 3.77 19.29
N GLU A 58 -14.60 4.78 20.10
CA GLU A 58 -15.44 5.96 20.32
C GLU A 58 -15.80 6.69 19.03
N ARG A 59 -14.85 6.84 18.10
CA ARG A 59 -15.12 7.47 16.78
C ARG A 59 -16.13 6.68 15.95
N VAL A 60 -16.13 5.35 16.06
CA VAL A 60 -17.07 4.51 15.31
C VAL A 60 -18.42 4.45 16.02
N VAL A 61 -18.43 4.37 17.35
CA VAL A 61 -19.65 4.43 18.17
C VAL A 61 -20.36 5.78 18.02
N GLN A 62 -19.64 6.90 17.92
CA GLN A 62 -20.25 8.21 17.62
C GLN A 62 -20.91 8.30 16.24
N SER A 63 -20.65 7.33 15.36
CA SER A 63 -21.26 7.24 14.02
C SER A 63 -22.34 6.15 13.90
N ASN A 64 -22.56 5.35 14.95
CA ASN A 64 -23.50 4.22 14.97
C ASN A 64 -24.40 4.35 16.22
N ASP A 65 -25.72 4.44 16.04
CA ASP A 65 -26.66 4.83 17.13
C ASP A 65 -26.69 3.85 18.33
N GLN A 66 -26.19 2.62 18.22
CA GLN A 66 -26.06 1.70 19.35
C GLN A 66 -25.01 0.61 19.09
N PHE A 67 -24.03 0.45 19.99
CA PHE A 67 -23.03 -0.63 19.97
C PHE A 67 -22.83 -1.14 21.40
N THR A 68 -22.89 -2.46 21.58
CA THR A 68 -22.67 -3.13 22.86
C THR A 68 -21.51 -4.10 22.78
N LEU A 69 -20.62 -4.05 23.78
CA LEU A 69 -19.51 -5.00 23.93
C LEU A 69 -20.04 -6.27 24.60
N ASP A 70 -20.52 -7.21 23.79
CA ASP A 70 -21.02 -8.53 24.21
C ASP A 70 -20.19 -9.67 23.59
N ASP A 71 -20.66 -10.91 23.76
CA ASP A 71 -19.98 -12.12 23.28
C ASP A 71 -19.90 -12.21 21.74
N SER A 72 -20.58 -11.33 21.00
CA SER A 72 -20.48 -11.25 19.52
C SER A 72 -19.22 -10.52 19.05
N VAL A 73 -18.50 -9.86 19.96
CA VAL A 73 -17.32 -9.07 19.62
C VAL A 73 -16.09 -9.97 19.50
N SER A 74 -15.50 -10.02 18.31
CA SER A 74 -14.22 -10.69 18.08
C SER A 74 -13.10 -9.67 17.86
N VAL A 75 -11.96 -9.90 18.52
CA VAL A 75 -10.76 -9.08 18.37
C VAL A 75 -9.70 -9.90 17.63
N ASN A 76 -9.41 -9.51 16.40
CA ASN A 76 -8.36 -10.09 15.59
C ASN A 76 -7.08 -9.28 15.74
N VAL A 77 -5.99 -9.97 16.10
CA VAL A 77 -4.64 -9.40 16.15
C VAL A 77 -3.87 -9.86 14.94
N VAL A 78 -3.40 -8.90 14.15
CA VAL A 78 -2.45 -9.16 13.07
C VAL A 78 -1.09 -8.72 13.56
N HIS A 79 -0.23 -9.70 13.84
CA HIS A 79 1.17 -9.50 14.21
C HIS A 79 2.04 -9.70 12.98
N VAL A 80 2.94 -8.74 12.77
CA VAL A 80 4.00 -8.81 11.77
C VAL A 80 5.30 -8.72 12.55
N GLU A 81 5.97 -9.87 12.65
CA GLU A 81 7.33 -9.95 13.19
C GLU A 81 8.24 -9.12 12.29
N MET A 82 8.83 -8.08 12.88
CA MET A 82 9.72 -7.20 12.16
C MET A 82 11.11 -7.81 12.20
N PRO A 83 11.77 -8.02 11.04
CA PRO A 83 13.02 -8.75 10.98
C PRO A 83 14.07 -8.06 11.86
N GLN A 84 14.56 -8.76 12.87
CA GLN A 84 15.80 -8.40 13.55
C GLN A 84 16.94 -8.81 12.61
N GLY A 85 17.86 -7.88 12.34
CA GLY A 85 18.92 -8.09 11.37
C GLY A 85 19.69 -9.39 11.65
N GLY A 86 19.57 -10.35 10.73
CA GLY A 86 20.26 -11.63 10.74
C GLY A 86 20.51 -12.07 9.30
N THR A 87 21.60 -12.81 9.10
CA THR A 87 22.12 -13.29 7.81
C THR A 87 21.22 -14.34 7.17
N GLY A 88 20.00 -13.97 6.80
CA GLY A 88 19.21 -14.65 5.78
C GLY A 88 19.57 -14.09 4.41
N ARG A 89 19.54 -14.93 3.36
CA ARG A 89 19.76 -14.50 1.96
C ARG A 89 19.09 -13.16 1.72
N LYS A 90 19.88 -12.22 1.18
CA LYS A 90 19.44 -10.89 0.78
C LYS A 90 18.06 -11.02 0.13
N ARG A 91 16.98 -10.70 0.87
CA ARG A 91 15.97 -9.80 0.31
C ARG A 91 16.81 -8.71 -0.32
N ASP A 92 16.52 -8.27 -1.54
CA ASP A 92 17.11 -7.03 -2.05
C ASP A 92 16.75 -5.94 -1.03
N VAL A 93 17.55 -5.84 0.04
CA VAL A 93 17.79 -4.66 0.83
C VAL A 93 18.22 -3.77 -0.28
N VAL A 94 17.27 -2.98 -0.77
CA VAL A 94 17.54 -2.07 -1.84
C VAL A 94 18.60 -1.19 -1.22
N ASN A 95 19.87 -1.49 -1.52
CA ASN A 95 21.00 -0.76 -1.00
C ASN A 95 20.59 0.68 -1.27
N LEU A 96 20.51 1.51 -0.25
CA LEU A 96 19.94 2.85 -0.38
C LEU A 96 20.60 3.56 -1.57
N GLU A 97 21.90 3.38 -1.74
CA GLU A 97 22.66 3.88 -2.87
C GLU A 97 22.15 3.30 -4.20
N SER A 98 21.88 2.00 -4.27
CA SER A 98 21.24 1.37 -5.43
C SER A 98 19.79 1.80 -5.66
N PHE A 99 19.01 2.08 -4.61
CA PHE A 99 17.64 2.59 -4.71
C PHE A 99 17.65 3.99 -5.29
N LEU A 100 18.46 4.87 -4.69
CA LEU A 100 18.61 6.25 -5.11
C LEU A 100 19.20 6.33 -6.52
N ARG A 101 20.17 5.47 -6.86
CA ARG A 101 20.77 5.42 -8.21
C ARG A 101 19.80 4.88 -9.26
N LYS A 102 18.94 3.92 -8.92
CA LYS A 102 17.93 3.38 -9.85
C LYS A 102 16.72 4.31 -10.03
N LYS A 103 16.48 5.23 -9.09
CA LYS A 103 15.32 6.12 -9.09
C LYS A 103 15.73 7.50 -9.60
N ASP A 104 15.69 7.69 -10.92
CA ASP A 104 15.98 8.99 -11.58
C ASP A 104 15.10 10.15 -11.10
N CYS A 105 13.97 9.85 -10.46
CA CYS A 105 13.09 10.86 -9.88
C CYS A 105 13.63 11.48 -8.57
N ILE A 106 14.69 10.93 -7.98
CA ILE A 106 15.30 11.45 -6.75
C ILE A 106 16.57 12.21 -7.11
N VAL A 107 16.59 13.51 -6.79
CA VAL A 107 17.81 14.32 -6.90
C VAL A 107 18.52 14.28 -5.56
N GLN A 108 19.69 13.63 -5.56
CA GLN A 108 20.55 13.53 -4.40
C GLN A 108 21.20 14.86 -4.06
N ILE A 109 21.05 15.32 -2.83
CA ILE A 109 21.70 16.52 -2.33
C ILE A 109 23.07 16.13 -1.77
N LYS A 110 24.13 16.66 -2.38
CA LYS A 110 25.49 16.48 -1.89
C LYS A 110 25.89 17.71 -1.09
N ASN A 111 26.26 17.53 0.17
CA ASN A 111 26.66 18.61 1.06
C ASN A 111 27.70 18.12 2.08
N LYS A 112 28.52 19.05 2.55
CA LYS A 112 29.48 18.85 3.66
C LYS A 112 29.05 19.60 4.93
N ASP A 113 28.01 20.42 4.84
CA ASP A 113 27.41 21.18 5.94
C ASP A 113 26.11 20.53 6.41
N ASP A 114 25.48 21.01 7.48
CA ASP A 114 24.21 20.42 7.97
C ASP A 114 22.95 21.03 7.30
N LEU A 115 23.09 21.66 6.13
CA LEU A 115 22.02 22.43 5.47
C LEU A 115 21.24 21.63 4.42
N CYS A 116 21.30 20.30 4.45
CA CYS A 116 20.68 19.43 3.43
C CYS A 116 19.18 19.73 3.24
N CYS A 117 18.43 19.96 4.32
CA CYS A 117 17.00 20.27 4.24
C CYS A 117 16.72 21.54 3.43
N ALA A 118 17.38 22.65 3.76
CA ALA A 118 17.20 23.91 3.04
C ALA A 118 17.69 23.82 1.59
N ARG A 119 18.81 23.11 1.34
CA ARG A 119 19.30 22.84 -0.02
C ARG A 119 18.28 22.04 -0.85
N ALA A 120 17.69 21.00 -0.26
CA ALA A 120 16.67 20.19 -0.89
C ALA A 120 15.43 21.03 -1.24
N ILE A 121 14.96 21.88 -0.32
CA ILE A 121 13.82 22.77 -0.56
C ILE A 121 14.10 23.73 -1.72
N VAL A 122 15.28 24.35 -1.76
CA VAL A 122 15.68 25.28 -2.84
C VAL A 122 15.74 24.55 -4.19
N VAL A 123 16.32 23.35 -4.23
CA VAL A 123 16.40 22.54 -5.45
C VAL A 123 15.01 22.11 -5.92
N ALA A 124 14.15 21.65 -5.01
CA ALA A 124 12.78 21.26 -5.31
C ALA A 124 11.98 22.43 -5.88
N LYS A 125 12.11 23.62 -5.27
CA LYS A 125 11.46 24.85 -5.73
C LYS A 125 11.95 25.24 -7.13
N ALA A 126 13.27 25.28 -7.35
CA ALA A 126 13.85 25.62 -8.65
C ALA A 126 13.41 24.65 -9.75
N LYS A 127 13.28 23.35 -9.43
CA LYS A 127 12.75 22.34 -10.37
C LYS A 127 11.30 22.59 -10.72
N LEU A 128 10.46 22.89 -9.72
CA LEU A 128 9.03 23.09 -9.90
C LEU A 128 8.72 24.38 -10.67
N ASP A 129 9.48 25.44 -10.42
CA ASP A 129 9.31 26.74 -11.08
C ASP A 129 9.97 26.82 -12.46
N ASN A 130 10.63 25.74 -12.92
CA ASN A 130 11.44 25.72 -14.16
C ASN A 130 12.47 26.85 -14.21
N ASP A 131 13.19 27.07 -13.09
CA ASP A 131 14.17 28.14 -12.96
C ASP A 131 15.28 28.01 -14.04
N PRO A 132 15.58 29.06 -14.83
CA PRO A 132 16.65 29.02 -15.83
C PRO A 132 18.02 28.64 -15.26
N GLN A 133 18.25 28.93 -13.98
CA GLN A 133 19.47 28.62 -13.26
C GLN A 133 19.45 27.25 -12.56
N TYR A 134 18.43 26.41 -12.79
CA TYR A 134 18.28 25.10 -12.14
C TYR A 134 19.55 24.25 -12.16
N ARG A 135 20.25 24.17 -13.31
CA ARG A 135 21.52 23.43 -13.43
C ARG A 135 22.61 23.95 -12.49
N SER A 136 22.62 25.25 -12.24
CA SER A 136 23.55 25.89 -11.30
C SER A 136 23.16 25.65 -9.85
N ILE A 137 21.85 25.54 -9.56
CA ILE A 137 21.31 25.35 -8.21
C ILE A 137 21.46 23.90 -7.75
N VAL A 138 21.36 22.92 -8.65
CA VAL A 138 21.57 21.50 -8.33
C VAL A 138 23.04 21.18 -8.11
N ASN A 139 23.94 21.88 -8.81
CA ASN A 139 25.37 21.60 -8.70
C ASN A 139 25.92 22.07 -7.34
N HIS A 140 26.13 21.12 -6.43
CA HIS A 140 26.69 21.34 -5.10
C HIS A 140 28.04 22.07 -5.06
N GLN A 141 28.84 22.00 -6.14
CA GLN A 141 30.12 22.71 -6.24
C GLN A 141 29.94 24.22 -6.41
N ARG A 142 28.75 24.67 -6.82
CA ARG A 142 28.45 26.09 -7.00
C ARG A 142 27.92 26.70 -5.70
N ALA A 143 28.44 27.87 -5.37
CA ALA A 143 28.02 28.63 -4.19
C ALA A 143 26.53 29.04 -4.20
N MET A 144 25.88 29.01 -5.36
CA MET A 144 24.47 29.40 -5.53
C MET A 144 23.52 28.57 -4.66
N GLN A 145 23.69 27.25 -4.60
CA GLN A 145 22.85 26.39 -3.76
C GLN A 145 22.99 26.76 -2.28
N THR A 146 24.23 26.87 -1.80
CA THR A 146 24.55 27.24 -0.42
C THR A 146 23.99 28.62 -0.06
N ARG A 147 24.16 29.60 -0.94
CA ARG A 147 23.70 30.98 -0.72
C ARG A 147 22.18 31.06 -0.61
N LEU A 148 21.46 30.36 -1.48
CA LEU A 148 19.99 30.31 -1.44
C LEU A 148 19.49 29.55 -0.20
N ALA A 149 20.16 28.47 0.19
CA ALA A 149 19.82 27.72 1.41
C ALA A 149 19.99 28.58 2.67
N ARG A 150 21.09 29.34 2.80
CA ARG A 150 21.30 30.27 3.93
C ARG A 150 20.24 31.38 3.97
N LYS A 151 19.95 31.98 2.82
CA LYS A 151 18.86 32.96 2.70
C LYS A 151 17.51 32.39 3.14
N LEU A 152 17.24 31.11 2.85
CA LEU A 152 16.02 30.45 3.29
C LEU A 152 15.98 30.31 4.82
N HIS A 153 17.08 29.90 5.46
CA HIS A 153 17.23 29.86 6.92
C HIS A 153 16.97 31.23 7.57
N GLU A 154 17.59 32.28 7.03
CA GLU A 154 17.40 33.66 7.48
C GLU A 154 15.93 34.09 7.34
N SER A 155 15.31 33.86 6.17
CA SER A 155 13.91 34.25 5.91
C SER A 155 12.88 33.51 6.77
N ALA A 156 13.20 32.27 7.17
CA ALA A 156 12.32 31.42 7.98
C ALA A 156 12.62 31.51 9.48
N CYS A 157 13.59 32.33 9.89
CA CYS A 157 14.10 32.40 11.26
C CYS A 157 14.46 31.01 11.83
N VAL A 158 15.11 30.18 11.02
CA VAL A 158 15.59 28.85 11.38
C VAL A 158 17.11 28.90 11.56
N PRO A 159 17.67 28.55 12.73
CA PRO A 159 19.11 28.47 12.91
C PRO A 159 19.79 27.58 11.86
N HIS A 160 21.00 27.95 11.45
CA HIS A 160 21.79 27.09 10.57
C HIS A 160 22.12 25.78 11.26
N GLY A 161 21.73 24.65 10.67
CA GLY A 161 21.98 23.32 11.22
C GLY A 161 21.02 22.27 10.70
N SER A 162 21.10 21.08 11.28
CA SER A 162 20.20 19.97 11.01
C SER A 162 18.74 20.35 11.26
N CYS A 163 17.84 19.92 10.38
CA CYS A 163 16.43 20.30 10.43
C CYS A 163 15.54 19.07 10.61
N GLY A 164 14.62 19.12 11.56
CA GLY A 164 13.54 18.17 11.72
C GLY A 164 12.19 18.73 11.28
N ILE A 165 11.12 18.06 11.68
CA ILE A 165 9.74 18.52 11.44
C ILE A 165 9.45 19.94 12.00
N PRO A 166 9.96 20.35 13.18
CA PRO A 166 9.74 21.72 13.68
C PRO A 166 10.29 22.80 12.74
N GLU A 167 11.50 22.60 12.21
CA GLU A 167 12.13 23.51 11.26
C GLU A 167 11.39 23.50 9.92
N ILE A 168 10.95 22.33 9.45
CA ILE A 168 10.13 22.20 8.23
C ILE A 168 8.82 23.01 8.35
N LYS A 169 8.19 23.06 9.53
CA LYS A 169 7.00 23.91 9.76
C LYS A 169 7.32 25.39 9.61
N LYS A 170 8.49 25.83 10.07
CA LYS A 170 8.95 27.23 9.90
C LYS A 170 9.25 27.54 8.44
N PHE A 171 9.93 26.65 7.72
CA PHE A 171 10.15 26.79 6.28
C PHE A 171 8.84 26.81 5.49
N GLN A 172 7.87 26.00 5.89
CA GLN A 172 6.53 26.01 5.31
C GLN A 172 5.84 27.37 5.48
N ALA A 173 5.99 28.03 6.63
CA ALA A 173 5.44 29.36 6.86
C ALA A 173 6.12 30.44 5.99
N ALA A 174 7.43 30.31 5.75
CA ALA A 174 8.19 31.23 4.89
C ALA A 174 7.90 31.04 3.38
N LEU A 175 7.40 29.86 2.97
CA LEU A 175 7.10 29.52 1.58
C LEU A 175 5.60 29.63 1.28
N SER A 176 5.09 30.86 1.26
CA SER A 176 3.70 31.11 0.88
C SER A 176 3.44 30.63 -0.56
N GLY A 177 2.37 29.83 -0.74
CA GLY A 177 1.98 29.25 -2.02
C GLY A 177 2.57 27.87 -2.35
N TYR A 178 3.43 27.31 -1.50
CA TYR A 178 3.95 25.94 -1.65
C TYR A 178 3.44 25.02 -0.54
N GLN A 179 3.25 23.75 -0.82
CA GLN A 179 3.01 22.69 0.16
C GLN A 179 4.24 21.80 0.25
N LEU A 180 4.95 21.85 1.37
CA LEU A 180 6.02 20.92 1.70
C LEU A 180 5.42 19.56 2.09
N ASN A 181 5.96 18.49 1.50
CA ASN A 181 5.62 17.11 1.78
C ASN A 181 6.91 16.35 2.06
N VAL A 182 6.97 15.60 3.15
CA VAL A 182 8.16 14.83 3.53
C VAL A 182 7.83 13.36 3.60
N ILE A 183 8.58 12.56 2.84
CA ILE A 183 8.49 11.11 2.80
C ILE A 183 9.71 10.53 3.49
N SER A 184 9.54 9.58 4.41
CA SER A 184 10.67 9.01 5.16
C SER A 184 10.89 7.53 4.86
N LYS A 185 12.15 7.19 4.56
CA LYS A 185 12.63 5.80 4.45
C LYS A 185 12.40 5.01 5.73
N GLU A 186 12.74 5.60 6.88
CA GLU A 186 12.62 4.98 8.22
C GLU A 186 11.17 4.63 8.55
N HIS A 187 10.22 5.34 7.93
CA HIS A 187 8.79 5.09 8.05
C HIS A 187 8.21 4.39 6.83
N LEU A 188 8.97 3.48 6.19
CA LEU A 188 8.53 2.67 5.06
C LEU A 188 8.06 3.49 3.84
N ASN A 189 8.77 4.59 3.56
CA ASN A 189 8.40 5.58 2.53
C ASN A 189 7.02 6.21 2.76
N ALA A 190 6.56 6.29 4.00
CA ALA A 190 5.33 7.00 4.36
C ALA A 190 5.53 8.52 4.34
N LEU A 191 4.43 9.23 4.07
CA LEU A 191 4.36 10.68 4.20
C LEU A 191 4.27 11.06 5.68
N ILE A 192 5.36 11.61 6.23
CA ILE A 192 5.47 11.98 7.65
C ILE A 192 5.06 13.43 7.93
N TYR A 193 5.07 14.28 6.92
CA TYR A 193 4.64 15.66 7.02
C TYR A 193 3.98 16.13 5.73
N SER A 194 2.91 16.90 5.87
CA SER A 194 2.23 17.61 4.78
C SER A 194 1.83 18.98 5.30
N GLY A 195 2.32 20.04 4.64
CA GLY A 195 1.93 21.41 4.94
C GLY A 195 0.46 21.73 4.59
N PRO A 196 0.03 22.98 4.78
CA PRO A 196 -1.29 23.46 4.36
C PRO A 196 -1.52 23.26 2.85
N LYS A 197 -2.79 23.21 2.44
CA LYS A 197 -3.15 23.02 1.02
C LYS A 197 -2.62 24.20 0.19
N ALA A 198 -1.87 23.89 -0.85
CA ALA A 198 -1.38 24.85 -1.84
C ALA A 198 -1.36 24.18 -3.23
N GLU A 199 -1.31 24.97 -4.29
CA GLU A 199 -1.28 24.44 -5.66
C GLU A 199 0.07 23.83 -6.02
N LYS A 200 1.16 24.43 -5.53
CA LYS A 200 2.53 23.97 -5.78
C LYS A 200 2.97 23.00 -4.71
N HIS A 201 3.38 21.80 -5.10
CA HIS A 201 3.72 20.73 -4.17
C HIS A 201 5.21 20.40 -4.26
N LEU A 202 5.92 20.51 -3.13
CA LEU A 202 7.33 20.14 -3.02
C LEU A 202 7.44 18.84 -2.21
N TYR A 203 8.19 17.87 -2.72
CA TYR A 203 8.39 16.57 -2.08
C TYR A 203 9.85 16.37 -1.73
N LEU A 204 10.09 16.08 -0.45
CA LEU A 204 11.41 15.77 0.11
C LEU A 204 11.45 14.30 0.52
N TYR A 205 12.61 13.68 0.36
CA TYR A 205 12.89 12.32 0.81
C TYR A 205 13.86 12.36 1.98
N HIS A 206 13.39 11.96 3.17
CA HIS A 206 14.17 11.87 4.38
C HIS A 206 14.71 10.45 4.56
N HIS A 207 16.02 10.32 4.73
CA HIS A 207 16.70 9.05 5.02
C HIS A 207 18.03 9.32 5.71
N ASP A 208 18.42 8.48 6.67
CA ASP A 208 19.72 8.52 7.33
C ASP A 208 20.11 9.94 7.81
N ASN A 209 19.14 10.66 8.39
CA ASN A 209 19.22 12.07 8.82
C ASN A 209 19.63 13.07 7.71
N HIS A 210 19.28 12.75 6.47
CA HIS A 210 19.56 13.52 5.26
C HIS A 210 18.27 13.77 4.45
N TYR A 211 18.27 14.83 3.64
CA TYR A 211 17.15 15.21 2.79
C TYR A 211 17.54 15.29 1.32
N ASP A 212 16.87 14.46 0.52
CA ASP A 212 16.89 14.51 -0.94
C ASP A 212 15.59 15.09 -1.50
N VAL A 213 15.57 15.33 -2.81
CA VAL A 213 14.40 15.88 -3.51
C VAL A 213 13.71 14.82 -4.34
N ILE A 214 12.39 14.68 -4.19
CA ILE A 214 11.56 13.86 -5.08
C ILE A 214 10.96 14.78 -6.14
N THR A 215 11.40 14.61 -7.38
CA THR A 215 10.92 15.41 -8.52
C THR A 215 9.59 14.90 -9.10
N SER A 216 9.28 13.62 -8.90
CA SER A 216 8.06 13.00 -9.42
C SER A 216 7.56 11.89 -8.48
N MET A 217 6.43 12.16 -7.83
CA MET A 217 5.74 11.18 -6.98
C MET A 217 5.25 9.93 -7.73
N PRO A 218 4.66 10.02 -8.94
CA PRO A 218 4.32 8.84 -9.72
C PRO A 218 5.53 7.92 -9.97
N ALA A 219 6.67 8.49 -10.38
CA ALA A 219 7.89 7.73 -10.63
C ALA A 219 8.46 7.12 -9.34
N PHE A 220 8.41 7.88 -8.23
CA PHE A 220 8.82 7.39 -6.91
C PHE A 220 8.03 6.13 -6.52
N LEU A 221 6.70 6.16 -6.67
CA LEU A 221 5.79 5.05 -6.34
C LEU A 221 5.68 3.98 -7.44
N ALA A 222 6.38 4.12 -8.56
CA ALA A 222 6.26 3.27 -9.75
C ALA A 222 4.80 3.14 -10.25
N ARG A 223 4.09 4.26 -10.29
CA ARG A 223 2.70 4.38 -10.80
C ARG A 223 2.63 5.40 -11.92
N LYS A 224 1.58 5.32 -12.75
CA LYS A 224 1.40 6.29 -13.85
C LYS A 224 0.98 7.68 -13.37
N LYS A 225 0.21 7.76 -12.28
CA LYS A 225 -0.40 8.99 -11.77
C LYS A 225 -0.35 9.04 -10.25
N TYR A 226 -0.48 10.24 -9.70
CA TYR A 226 -0.49 10.48 -8.26
C TYR A 226 -1.49 11.56 -7.89
N CYS A 227 -2.27 11.32 -6.84
CA CYS A 227 -3.22 12.28 -6.32
C CYS A 227 -2.60 13.03 -5.15
N HIS A 228 -2.34 14.33 -5.32
CA HIS A 228 -1.77 15.17 -4.27
C HIS A 228 -2.73 15.45 -3.11
N LYS A 229 -4.05 15.32 -3.33
CA LYS A 229 -5.07 15.47 -2.28
C LYS A 229 -5.21 14.22 -1.41
N CYS A 230 -5.37 13.05 -2.03
CA CYS A 230 -5.51 11.78 -1.33
C CYS A 230 -4.17 11.10 -0.99
N LYS A 231 -3.04 11.67 -1.45
CA LYS A 231 -1.68 11.14 -1.26
C LYS A 231 -1.54 9.68 -1.72
N LYS A 232 -2.12 9.36 -2.89
CA LYS A 232 -2.20 7.98 -3.43
C LYS A 232 -1.75 7.90 -4.88
N GLY A 233 -0.90 6.93 -5.20
CA GLY A 233 -0.53 6.56 -6.57
C GLY A 233 -1.57 5.65 -7.22
N TYR A 234 -1.80 5.83 -8.52
CA TYR A 234 -2.77 5.05 -9.29
C TYR A 234 -2.38 5.00 -10.78
N ASP A 235 -2.90 4.02 -11.52
CA ASP A 235 -2.50 3.82 -12.91
C ASP A 235 -3.53 4.36 -13.91
N LYS A 236 -4.83 4.17 -13.64
CA LYS A 236 -5.92 4.74 -14.45
C LYS A 236 -6.74 5.72 -13.63
N ILE A 237 -7.27 6.77 -14.27
CA ILE A 237 -8.13 7.77 -13.60
C ILE A 237 -9.34 7.10 -12.93
N THR A 238 -9.84 6.03 -13.52
CA THR A 238 -10.93 5.20 -12.96
C THR A 238 -10.59 4.48 -11.67
N ASP A 239 -9.31 4.19 -11.44
CA ASP A 239 -8.85 3.45 -10.25
C ASP A 239 -8.82 4.35 -9.01
N HIS A 240 -8.85 5.67 -9.22
CA HIS A 240 -8.82 6.67 -8.16
C HIS A 240 -9.80 7.82 -8.40
N PRO A 241 -11.09 7.62 -8.10
CA PRO A 241 -12.02 8.74 -7.91
C PRO A 241 -11.63 9.46 -6.61
N CYS A 242 -11.01 10.64 -6.72
CA CYS A 242 -10.66 11.50 -5.58
C CYS A 242 -11.91 11.74 -4.72
N GLY A 243 -11.76 11.84 -3.39
CA GLY A 243 -12.90 11.95 -2.45
C GLY A 243 -13.85 13.13 -2.72
N ASP A 244 -13.36 14.17 -3.39
CA ASP A 244 -14.12 15.36 -3.81
C ASP A 244 -15.07 15.07 -4.98
N LEU A 245 -14.89 13.95 -5.69
CA LEU A 245 -15.72 13.55 -6.82
C LEU A 245 -16.80 12.59 -6.35
N CYS A 246 -18.03 12.86 -6.74
CA CYS A 246 -19.15 11.96 -6.50
C CYS A 246 -18.87 10.61 -7.17
N LYS A 247 -18.86 9.52 -6.40
CA LYS A 247 -18.67 8.15 -6.93
C LYS A 247 -19.79 7.68 -7.88
N LEU A 248 -20.84 8.47 -8.05
CA LEU A 248 -22.01 8.14 -8.86
C LEU A 248 -21.98 8.84 -10.22
N CYS A 249 -21.74 10.15 -10.24
CA CYS A 249 -21.69 10.99 -11.46
C CYS A 249 -20.30 11.57 -11.77
N HIS A 250 -19.28 11.26 -10.97
CA HIS A 250 -17.88 11.71 -11.10
C HIS A 250 -17.67 13.24 -11.12
N THR A 251 -18.64 14.04 -10.65
CA THR A 251 -18.50 15.50 -10.54
C THR A 251 -18.17 15.94 -9.12
N GLN A 252 -17.52 17.10 -9.00
CA GLN A 252 -17.32 17.78 -7.72
C GLN A 252 -18.64 18.33 -7.18
N ASN A 253 -18.72 18.54 -5.85
CA ASN A 253 -19.84 19.19 -5.17
C ASN A 253 -21.21 18.62 -5.57
N CYS A 254 -21.41 17.32 -5.39
CA CYS A 254 -22.70 16.67 -5.61
C CYS A 254 -23.47 16.60 -4.28
N PRO A 255 -24.41 17.53 -4.01
CA PRO A 255 -25.21 17.51 -2.80
C PRO A 255 -26.13 16.29 -2.78
N ILE A 256 -26.52 15.88 -1.57
CA ILE A 256 -27.57 14.91 -1.34
C ILE A 256 -28.87 15.70 -1.20
N VAL A 257 -29.75 15.58 -2.17
CA VAL A 257 -31.06 16.26 -2.17
C VAL A 257 -32.16 15.21 -2.15
N GLU A 258 -32.19 14.36 -3.17
CA GLU A 258 -33.20 13.31 -3.30
C GLU A 258 -32.58 12.10 -4.01
N TRP A 259 -32.83 10.90 -3.49
CA TRP A 259 -32.31 9.67 -4.08
C TRP A 259 -33.15 9.22 -5.26
N LYS A 260 -32.58 9.25 -6.47
CA LYS A 260 -33.24 8.76 -7.69
C LYS A 260 -32.68 7.44 -8.18
N PHE A 261 -33.58 6.51 -8.46
CA PHE A 261 -33.25 5.18 -8.97
C PHE A 261 -33.26 5.16 -10.51
N CYS A 262 -32.15 4.69 -11.11
CA CYS A 262 -32.05 4.48 -12.54
C CYS A 262 -32.38 3.04 -12.91
N LYS A 263 -33.48 2.83 -13.64
CA LYS A 263 -33.92 1.52 -14.12
C LYS A 263 -32.93 0.87 -15.11
N ASP A 264 -32.17 1.68 -15.85
CA ASP A 264 -31.26 1.21 -16.89
C ASP A 264 -29.98 0.56 -16.33
N CYS A 265 -29.43 1.12 -15.26
CA CYS A 265 -28.20 0.63 -14.62
C CYS A 265 -28.40 0.04 -13.22
N ASN A 266 -29.64 0.06 -12.69
CA ASN A 266 -30.00 -0.40 -11.34
C ASN A 266 -29.22 0.30 -10.20
N ARG A 267 -28.81 1.56 -10.40
CA ARG A 267 -28.05 2.36 -9.41
C ARG A 267 -28.90 3.52 -8.89
N PHE A 268 -28.57 4.00 -7.68
CA PHE A 268 -29.17 5.17 -7.04
C PHE A 268 -28.25 6.37 -7.16
N PHE A 269 -28.84 7.56 -7.33
CA PHE A 269 -28.17 8.85 -7.54
C PHE A 269 -28.68 9.88 -6.54
N LYS A 270 -27.83 10.82 -6.12
CA LYS A 270 -28.08 11.72 -4.96
C LYS A 270 -28.98 12.92 -5.23
N SER A 271 -29.22 13.25 -6.49
CA SER A 271 -29.99 14.40 -6.94
C SER A 271 -30.38 14.24 -8.42
N ASP A 272 -31.26 15.10 -8.93
CA ASP A 272 -31.58 15.15 -10.36
C ASP A 272 -30.36 15.49 -11.21
N GLU A 273 -29.51 16.42 -10.78
CA GLU A 273 -28.27 16.72 -11.48
C GLU A 273 -27.34 15.50 -11.54
N CYS A 274 -27.22 14.75 -10.44
CA CYS A 274 -26.46 13.51 -10.38
C CYS A 274 -27.06 12.45 -11.32
N PHE A 275 -28.39 12.40 -11.41
CA PHE A 275 -29.13 11.50 -12.28
C PHE A 275 -28.99 11.88 -13.77
N ASN A 276 -29.05 13.15 -14.13
CA ASN A 276 -28.92 13.56 -15.53
C ASN A 276 -27.47 13.37 -15.99
N ARG A 277 -26.49 13.83 -15.20
CA ARG A 277 -25.07 13.73 -15.57
C ARG A 277 -24.54 12.30 -15.72
N HIS A 278 -25.09 11.32 -14.98
CA HIS A 278 -24.66 9.93 -15.20
C HIS A 278 -25.24 9.35 -16.51
N LYS A 279 -26.35 9.90 -17.02
CA LYS A 279 -26.96 9.53 -18.30
C LYS A 279 -26.35 10.28 -19.48
N ASP A 280 -25.83 11.49 -19.23
CA ASP A 280 -25.17 12.30 -20.25
C ASP A 280 -23.97 11.57 -20.85
N ASP A 281 -23.90 11.55 -22.18
CA ASP A 281 -22.74 11.06 -22.92
C ASP A 281 -21.68 12.17 -22.90
N ALA A 282 -20.56 11.95 -22.20
CA ALA A 282 -19.44 12.88 -22.15
C ALA A 282 -18.56 12.73 -23.41
N GLY A 283 -19.08 13.18 -24.56
CA GLY A 283 -18.38 13.16 -25.85
C GLY A 283 -18.17 11.74 -26.40
N PRO A 284 -16.98 11.36 -26.91
CA PRO A 284 -16.74 10.02 -27.48
C PRO A 284 -16.75 8.89 -26.42
N ALA A 285 -16.82 9.23 -25.13
CA ALA A 285 -16.93 8.25 -24.05
C ALA A 285 -18.41 7.94 -23.74
N LYS A 286 -18.76 6.64 -23.73
CA LYS A 286 -20.09 6.17 -23.32
C LYS A 286 -20.46 6.70 -21.94
N SER A 287 -21.71 7.15 -21.74
CA SER A 287 -22.18 7.60 -20.43
C SER A 287 -21.94 6.58 -19.31
N LEU A 288 -21.80 7.06 -18.07
CA LEU A 288 -21.62 6.19 -16.90
C LEU A 288 -22.79 5.21 -16.74
N CYS A 289 -24.00 5.65 -17.12
CA CYS A 289 -25.18 4.81 -17.21
C CYS A 289 -24.95 3.66 -18.16
N ARG A 290 -24.34 3.87 -19.34
CA ARG A 290 -24.02 2.86 -20.37
C ARG A 290 -22.86 1.94 -20.02
N ALA A 291 -21.86 2.45 -19.29
CA ALA A 291 -20.67 1.69 -18.93
C ALA A 291 -20.89 0.75 -17.73
N LEU A 292 -21.61 1.19 -16.70
CA LEU A 292 -21.70 0.49 -15.40
C LEU A 292 -23.13 0.03 -15.09
N ILE A 293 -23.25 -1.15 -14.51
CA ILE A 293 -24.53 -1.74 -14.07
C ILE A 293 -24.37 -2.40 -12.70
N LYS A 294 -25.37 -2.22 -11.83
CA LYS A 294 -25.46 -2.93 -10.57
C LYS A 294 -26.07 -4.30 -10.81
N CYS A 295 -25.34 -5.36 -10.46
CA CYS A 295 -25.84 -6.72 -10.57
C CYS A 295 -27.03 -6.93 -9.62
N LYS A 296 -28.14 -7.49 -10.12
CA LYS A 296 -29.35 -7.71 -9.32
C LYS A 296 -29.14 -8.77 -8.21
N LYS A 297 -28.25 -9.75 -8.43
CA LYS A 297 -27.96 -10.87 -7.52
C LYS A 297 -27.02 -10.45 -6.39
N CYS A 298 -25.78 -10.05 -6.69
CA CYS A 298 -24.77 -9.71 -5.67
C CYS A 298 -24.72 -8.23 -5.27
N LYS A 299 -25.51 -7.36 -5.91
CA LYS A 299 -25.52 -5.90 -5.69
C LYS A 299 -24.19 -5.18 -6.00
N CYS A 300 -23.16 -5.89 -6.47
CA CYS A 300 -21.90 -5.27 -6.93
C CYS A 300 -22.10 -4.44 -8.19
N VAL A 301 -21.32 -3.36 -8.33
CA VAL A 301 -21.27 -2.54 -9.55
C VAL A 301 -20.18 -3.10 -10.45
N VAL A 302 -20.56 -3.48 -11.67
CA VAL A 302 -19.66 -4.04 -12.68
C VAL A 302 -19.81 -3.30 -14.00
N THR A 303 -18.87 -3.47 -14.93
CA THR A 303 -19.07 -2.96 -16.29
C THR A 303 -20.12 -3.81 -17.01
N ARG A 304 -20.92 -3.20 -17.91
CA ARG A 304 -21.90 -3.96 -18.70
C ARG A 304 -21.26 -5.07 -19.53
N ALA A 305 -20.04 -4.85 -20.04
CA ALA A 305 -19.28 -5.87 -20.76
C ALA A 305 -18.99 -7.09 -19.87
N SER A 306 -18.53 -6.83 -18.64
CA SER A 306 -18.22 -7.89 -17.66
C SER A 306 -19.45 -8.52 -17.00
N LEU A 307 -20.66 -8.02 -17.23
CA LEU A 307 -21.86 -8.57 -16.57
C LEU A 307 -22.16 -10.01 -17.03
N ARG A 308 -21.87 -10.34 -18.30
CA ARG A 308 -22.05 -11.69 -18.84
C ARG A 308 -21.15 -12.72 -18.14
N ASP A 309 -19.90 -12.34 -17.92
CA ASP A 309 -18.88 -13.19 -17.27
C ASP A 309 -18.77 -12.91 -15.76
N HIS A 310 -19.77 -12.23 -15.19
CA HIS A 310 -19.75 -11.86 -13.78
C HIS A 310 -20.17 -13.04 -12.91
N HIS A 311 -19.22 -13.58 -12.15
CA HIS A 311 -19.48 -14.60 -11.15
C HIS A 311 -19.77 -13.97 -9.78
N CYS A 312 -21.05 -13.88 -9.41
CA CYS A 312 -21.50 -13.35 -8.13
C CYS A 312 -20.87 -14.12 -6.94
N GLY A 313 -20.32 -13.39 -5.96
CA GLY A 313 -19.74 -13.97 -4.75
C GLY A 313 -18.43 -14.75 -4.96
N LYS A 314 -17.86 -14.70 -6.17
CA LYS A 314 -16.60 -15.36 -6.51
C LYS A 314 -15.56 -14.34 -6.95
N VAL A 315 -14.32 -14.55 -6.56
CA VAL A 315 -13.15 -13.80 -7.03
C VAL A 315 -12.36 -14.66 -7.99
N ARG A 316 -11.68 -14.05 -8.97
CA ARG A 316 -10.76 -14.77 -9.84
C ARG A 316 -9.45 -14.96 -9.10
N CYS A 317 -9.07 -16.20 -8.83
CA CYS A 317 -7.78 -16.50 -8.21
C CYS A 317 -6.64 -16.23 -9.20
N SER A 318 -5.60 -15.52 -8.77
CA SER A 318 -4.41 -15.25 -9.61
C SER A 318 -3.58 -16.51 -9.88
N THR A 319 -3.68 -17.50 -9.00
CA THR A 319 -2.91 -18.75 -9.02
C THR A 319 -3.54 -19.75 -9.99
N CYS A 320 -4.79 -20.18 -9.75
CA CYS A 320 -5.46 -21.15 -10.62
C CYS A 320 -6.30 -20.54 -11.74
N GLN A 321 -6.42 -19.20 -11.80
CA GLN A 321 -7.21 -18.46 -12.80
C GLN A 321 -8.71 -18.79 -12.83
N LYS A 322 -9.21 -19.59 -11.87
CA LYS A 322 -10.64 -19.94 -11.71
C LYS A 322 -11.36 -18.93 -10.83
N TYR A 323 -12.67 -18.79 -11.05
CA TYR A 323 -13.55 -18.02 -10.17
C TYR A 323 -13.99 -18.88 -8.99
N VAL A 324 -13.65 -18.43 -7.78
CA VAL A 324 -13.74 -19.21 -6.54
C VAL A 324 -14.31 -18.36 -5.41
N LYS A 325 -14.94 -19.00 -4.43
CA LYS A 325 -15.42 -18.30 -3.24
C LYS A 325 -14.24 -17.99 -2.32
N PRO A 326 -14.01 -16.74 -1.89
CA PRO A 326 -12.85 -16.38 -1.07
C PRO A 326 -12.76 -17.16 0.23
N GLU A 327 -13.91 -17.40 0.87
CA GLU A 327 -14.06 -18.12 2.14
C GLU A 327 -13.48 -19.54 2.13
N ASN A 328 -13.56 -20.26 0.99
CA ASN A 328 -13.24 -21.68 0.92
C ASN A 328 -12.15 -21.98 -0.12
N HIS A 329 -11.37 -20.98 -0.55
CA HIS A 329 -10.38 -21.18 -1.62
C HIS A 329 -8.97 -21.42 -1.09
N GLN A 330 -8.54 -22.68 -1.13
CA GLN A 330 -7.21 -23.14 -0.72
C GLN A 330 -6.30 -23.32 -1.94
N CYS A 331 -5.90 -22.23 -2.60
CA CYS A 331 -4.98 -22.29 -3.76
C CYS A 331 -3.71 -21.51 -3.47
N TYR A 332 -2.78 -22.20 -2.82
CA TYR A 332 -1.54 -21.63 -2.31
C TYR A 332 -0.35 -21.83 -3.26
N LEU A 333 -0.46 -22.76 -4.21
CA LEU A 333 0.63 -23.14 -5.12
C LEU A 333 0.27 -22.88 -6.59
N GLN A 334 1.18 -22.22 -7.32
CA GLN A 334 1.06 -22.07 -8.77
C GLN A 334 1.50 -23.36 -9.46
N PRO A 335 0.71 -23.90 -10.42
CA PRO A 335 1.19 -24.94 -11.30
C PRO A 335 2.41 -24.44 -12.06
N VAL A 336 3.48 -25.24 -12.11
CA VAL A 336 4.63 -24.94 -12.96
C VAL A 336 4.11 -24.89 -14.40
N LYS A 337 4.30 -23.75 -15.08
CA LYS A 337 3.90 -23.62 -16.47
C LYS A 337 4.74 -24.60 -17.29
N ALA A 338 4.10 -25.59 -17.92
CA ALA A 338 4.76 -26.39 -18.95
C ALA A 338 5.37 -25.42 -19.99
N LYS A 339 6.66 -25.56 -20.30
CA LYS A 339 7.26 -24.86 -21.42
C LYS A 339 6.47 -25.29 -22.66
N LYS A 340 5.73 -24.36 -23.25
CA LYS A 340 5.08 -24.61 -24.54
C LYS A 340 6.20 -24.77 -25.56
N THR A 341 6.49 -26.01 -25.94
CA THR A 341 7.17 -26.29 -27.20
C THR A 341 6.29 -25.71 -28.30
N ARG A 342 6.80 -24.72 -29.03
CA ARG A 342 6.18 -24.31 -30.30
C ARG A 342 6.27 -25.52 -31.23
N SER A 343 5.12 -26.04 -31.66
CA SER A 343 5.07 -26.96 -32.81
C SER A 343 5.50 -26.16 -34.06
N PRO A 344 6.48 -26.62 -34.84
CA PRO A 344 6.94 -25.93 -36.03
C PRO A 344 6.03 -26.28 -37.21
N GLU A 345 4.84 -25.69 -37.27
CA GLU A 345 4.02 -25.67 -38.49
C GLU A 345 3.10 -24.45 -38.42
N GLU A 346 3.67 -23.29 -38.73
CA GLU A 346 3.07 -22.08 -39.31
C GLU A 346 4.13 -20.96 -39.27
N GLY A 347 4.82 -20.74 -40.39
CA GLY A 347 5.73 -19.58 -40.60
C GLY A 347 4.97 -18.26 -40.48
N ASN A 348 5.59 -17.11 -40.22
CA ASN A 348 6.82 -16.63 -40.85
C ASN A 348 7.43 -15.45 -40.05
N ASP A 349 8.72 -15.24 -40.32
CA ASP A 349 9.50 -13.98 -40.22
C ASP A 349 10.34 -13.66 -38.96
N LEU A 350 11.62 -14.03 -39.11
CA LEU A 350 12.87 -13.28 -38.85
C LEU A 350 13.68 -13.54 -37.56
N LEU A 351 14.69 -14.41 -37.75
CA LEU A 351 16.12 -14.35 -37.38
C LEU A 351 16.53 -14.01 -35.93
N ASP A 352 17.08 -15.01 -35.20
CA ASP A 352 18.54 -15.11 -34.99
C ASP A 352 18.90 -16.46 -34.35
N ASP A 353 20.09 -16.94 -34.74
CA ASP A 353 20.75 -18.20 -34.36
C ASP A 353 20.88 -18.38 -32.84
N ASP A 354 20.60 -19.60 -32.35
CA ASP A 354 21.48 -20.29 -31.39
C ASP A 354 21.04 -21.75 -31.17
N VAL A 355 21.93 -22.64 -31.60
CA VAL A 355 22.12 -24.08 -31.37
C VAL A 355 21.13 -24.80 -30.46
N ALA A 356 20.37 -25.73 -31.05
CA ALA A 356 19.58 -26.74 -30.34
C ALA A 356 20.52 -27.76 -29.66
N VAL A 357 20.41 -27.88 -28.34
CA VAL A 357 20.83 -29.07 -27.59
C VAL A 357 19.58 -29.89 -27.33
N GLU A 358 19.47 -31.04 -28.01
CA GLU A 358 18.50 -32.08 -27.71
C GLU A 358 18.74 -32.56 -26.28
N ASN A 359 17.75 -32.42 -25.40
CA ASN A 359 17.73 -33.13 -24.13
C ASN A 359 16.34 -33.73 -23.94
N ASP A 360 16.36 -35.02 -23.66
CA ASP A 360 15.26 -35.93 -23.49
C ASP A 360 14.14 -35.37 -22.61
N VAL A 361 12.90 -35.72 -23.00
CA VAL A 361 11.69 -35.45 -22.22
C VAL A 361 11.68 -36.42 -21.04
N GLU A 362 12.39 -36.08 -19.97
CA GLU A 362 12.12 -36.67 -18.66
C GLU A 362 10.80 -36.08 -18.15
N ASP A 363 9.84 -36.97 -17.88
CA ASP A 363 8.68 -36.71 -17.03
C ASP A 363 9.17 -36.03 -15.74
N THR A 364 9.08 -34.71 -15.68
CA THR A 364 9.38 -33.94 -14.47
C THR A 364 8.27 -34.23 -13.45
N LYS A 365 8.38 -35.37 -12.77
CA LYS A 365 7.68 -35.64 -11.53
C LYS A 365 8.12 -34.55 -10.57
N ASN A 366 7.34 -33.48 -10.43
CA ASN A 366 7.64 -32.40 -9.50
C ASN A 366 7.62 -32.95 -8.06
N LEU A 367 8.76 -33.43 -7.54
CA LEU A 367 8.86 -33.89 -6.17
C LEU A 367 8.81 -32.68 -5.23
N MET A 368 7.94 -32.78 -4.23
CA MET A 368 7.88 -31.86 -3.09
C MET A 368 8.52 -32.59 -1.90
N PHE A 369 9.56 -31.99 -1.33
CA PHE A 369 10.24 -32.51 -0.15
C PHE A 369 9.67 -31.81 1.07
N PHE A 370 9.15 -32.60 2.01
CA PHE A 370 8.64 -32.12 3.28
C PHE A 370 9.69 -32.40 4.35
N ASP A 371 10.19 -31.34 4.95
CA ASP A 371 11.04 -31.42 6.14
C ASP A 371 10.22 -31.06 7.37
N PHE A 372 10.31 -31.89 8.42
CA PHE A 372 9.51 -31.76 9.64
C PHE A 372 10.44 -31.64 10.84
N GLU A 373 10.47 -30.47 11.46
CA GLU A 373 11.08 -30.32 12.78
C GLU A 373 10.05 -30.72 13.83
N CYS A 374 10.48 -31.50 14.82
CA CYS A 374 9.61 -32.02 15.87
C CYS A 374 10.14 -31.65 17.26
N THR A 375 9.23 -31.27 18.16
CA THR A 375 9.51 -31.25 19.61
C THR A 375 9.25 -32.62 20.21
N GLN A 376 10.03 -32.98 21.24
CA GLN A 376 9.93 -34.26 21.97
C GLN A 376 9.68 -34.07 23.47
N ASP A 377 9.17 -32.91 23.89
CA ASP A 377 9.11 -32.50 25.30
C ASP A 377 8.27 -33.46 26.18
N ASP A 378 7.35 -34.22 25.59
CA ASP A 378 6.49 -35.21 26.25
C ASP A 378 6.80 -36.68 25.84
N GLY A 379 7.91 -36.92 25.15
CA GLY A 379 8.27 -38.24 24.60
C GLY A 379 7.48 -38.63 23.35
N LYS A 380 6.65 -37.74 22.80
CA LYS A 380 5.99 -37.90 21.49
C LYS A 380 6.59 -36.91 20.50
N HIS A 381 6.80 -37.36 19.26
CA HIS A 381 7.25 -36.46 18.20
C HIS A 381 6.08 -35.64 17.72
N VAL A 382 6.07 -34.34 18.05
CA VAL A 382 5.06 -33.41 17.57
C VAL A 382 5.73 -32.43 16.60
N PRO A 383 5.38 -32.44 15.31
CA PRO A 383 5.91 -31.47 14.35
C PRO A 383 5.59 -30.03 14.77
N ASN A 384 6.61 -29.19 14.93
CA ASN A 384 6.48 -27.78 15.31
C ASN A 384 6.80 -26.83 14.15
N LEU A 385 7.53 -27.30 13.13
CA LEU A 385 7.81 -26.60 11.89
C LEU A 385 7.81 -27.60 10.72
N TRP A 386 7.28 -27.15 9.60
CA TRP A 386 7.24 -27.90 8.35
C TRP A 386 7.66 -26.97 7.23
N VAL A 387 8.61 -27.44 6.44
CA VAL A 387 9.20 -26.71 5.32
C VAL A 387 8.98 -27.56 4.07
N VAL A 388 8.40 -26.94 3.03
CA VAL A 388 8.20 -27.61 1.75
C VAL A 388 9.17 -27.04 0.74
N GLN A 389 9.99 -27.89 0.15
CA GLN A 389 10.95 -27.52 -0.90
C GLN A 389 10.62 -28.25 -2.21
N ASN A 390 10.90 -27.62 -3.34
CA ASN A 390 10.95 -28.33 -4.63
C ASN A 390 12.34 -28.96 -4.84
N GLU A 391 12.51 -29.72 -5.93
CA GLU A 391 13.80 -30.30 -6.35
C GLU A 391 14.92 -29.27 -6.53
N SER A 392 14.58 -28.01 -6.81
CA SER A 392 15.54 -26.91 -6.93
C SER A 392 15.98 -26.32 -5.58
N GLY A 393 15.44 -26.82 -4.45
CA GLY A 393 15.67 -26.29 -3.11
C GLY A 393 14.97 -24.97 -2.83
N ASP A 394 14.01 -24.57 -3.66
CA ASP A 394 13.16 -23.41 -3.39
C ASP A 394 12.10 -23.79 -2.36
N GLU A 395 12.08 -23.08 -1.24
CA GLU A 395 11.00 -23.17 -0.26
C GLU A 395 9.68 -22.64 -0.88
N LYS A 396 8.67 -23.50 -0.98
CA LYS A 396 7.34 -23.18 -1.52
C LYS A 396 6.32 -22.84 -0.44
N GLY A 397 6.64 -23.05 0.84
CA GLY A 397 5.82 -22.68 1.98
C GLY A 397 6.48 -22.99 3.32
N GLN A 398 6.18 -22.19 4.34
CA GLN A 398 6.57 -22.39 5.73
C GLN A 398 5.39 -22.03 6.62
N THR A 399 5.03 -22.91 7.54
CA THR A 399 3.93 -22.70 8.48
C THR A 399 4.37 -23.08 9.88
N ARG A 400 4.11 -22.23 10.87
CA ARG A 400 4.34 -22.55 12.29
C ARG A 400 2.99 -22.81 12.95
N LYS A 401 2.89 -23.97 13.59
CA LYS A 401 1.71 -24.50 14.32
C LYS A 401 0.51 -24.90 13.46
N THR A 402 0.32 -26.21 13.32
CA THR A 402 -0.98 -26.85 13.10
C THR A 402 -1.13 -27.93 14.17
N ASN A 403 -1.96 -27.67 15.18
CA ASN A 403 -2.29 -28.66 16.20
C ASN A 403 -3.32 -29.63 15.59
N GLY A 404 -2.86 -30.69 14.92
CA GLY A 404 -3.76 -31.73 14.42
C GLY A 404 -3.06 -32.96 13.84
N PRO A 405 -3.62 -34.17 14.01
CA PRO A 405 -3.06 -35.41 13.47
C PRO A 405 -3.24 -35.58 11.94
N ASN A 406 -3.93 -34.65 11.25
CA ASN A 406 -4.30 -34.75 9.82
C ASN A 406 -3.74 -33.61 8.94
N THR A 407 -2.54 -33.14 9.25
CA THR A 407 -1.88 -31.99 8.58
C THR A 407 -1.46 -32.24 7.13
N LYS A 408 -1.32 -33.50 6.72
CA LYS A 408 -1.00 -33.87 5.32
C LYS A 408 -2.16 -33.57 4.36
N ASP A 409 -3.40 -33.72 4.83
CA ASP A 409 -4.60 -33.51 4.01
C ASP A 409 -4.99 -32.03 3.89
N GLU A 410 -4.51 -31.17 4.81
CA GLU A 410 -4.82 -29.73 4.80
C GLU A 410 -3.98 -28.93 3.79
N PHE A 411 -2.86 -29.48 3.32
CA PHE A 411 -1.93 -28.80 2.42
C PHE A 411 -2.15 -29.12 0.94
N CYS A 412 -2.92 -30.17 0.60
CA CYS A 412 -3.11 -30.66 -0.77
C CYS A 412 -4.42 -30.19 -1.43
#